data_AF-D4AKK9-F1
#
_entry.id   AF-D4AKK9-F1
#
_cell.length_a   1.000
_cell.length_b   1.000
_cell.length_c   1.000
_cell.angle_alpha   90.00
_cell.angle_beta   90.00
_cell.angle_gamma   90.00
#
_symmetry.space_group_name_H-M   'P 1'
#
loop_
_entity.id
_entity.type
_entity.pdbx_description
1 polymer ?
#
loop_
_entity_poly.entity_id
_entity_poly.type
_entity_poly.pdbx_seq_one_letter_code
_entity_poly.pdbx_strand_id
1 'polypeptide(L)'
;MTVLPALRSRGFVASRPPRVDLDETPPLLPRKSQEHSALTLSNKEVPHWLGESNYILTGYRVPCNSTARCFYSWFYLHNETVNIYTHLIPAIGFAAAEVFVFRHFETLYPEAPVADKAVFSLFLLTAIMCMSCSTLFHTFMSHSEKVAKACLRADYMGIAGLIFGDIISGTYVVFYSDTVLWAIYWTSVSSSLPLRRGHLAYIRLFRHLCSVP
;
A
#
# COMPACT_ATOMS: atom_id res chain seq x y z
N MET A 1 21.99 59.74 -42.75
CA MET A 1 22.06 58.35 -43.23
C MET A 1 20.89 57.58 -42.64
N THR A 2 19.81 57.53 -43.43
CA THR A 2 18.91 56.38 -43.68
C THR A 2 19.32 55.07 -42.97
N VAL A 3 18.45 54.27 -42.33
CA VAL A 3 17.22 53.63 -42.85
C VAL A 3 16.36 53.10 -41.66
N LEU A 4 15.04 53.31 -41.69
CA LEU A 4 14.03 52.44 -41.07
C LEU A 4 13.43 51.55 -42.17
N PRO A 5 13.14 50.27 -41.90
CA PRO A 5 11.85 49.77 -42.38
C PRO A 5 11.15 48.78 -41.43
N ALA A 6 9.86 49.07 -41.23
CA ALA A 6 8.73 48.15 -41.31
C ALA A 6 8.78 46.82 -40.51
N LEU A 7 8.18 46.85 -39.32
CA LEU A 7 7.59 45.68 -38.66
C LEU A 7 6.34 45.23 -39.44
N ARG A 8 6.53 44.29 -40.37
CA ARG A 8 5.45 43.58 -41.06
C ARG A 8 4.98 42.40 -40.22
N SER A 9 3.69 42.41 -39.92
CA SER A 9 2.88 41.38 -39.29
C SER A 9 3.31 39.93 -39.58
N ARG A 10 3.74 39.20 -38.55
CA ARG A 10 3.67 37.74 -38.54
C ARG A 10 2.52 37.32 -37.64
N GLY A 11 1.42 36.90 -38.28
CA GLY A 11 0.32 36.23 -37.60
C GLY A 11 0.85 34.98 -36.90
N PHE A 12 0.60 34.88 -35.61
CA PHE A 12 0.86 33.70 -34.81
C PHE A 12 -0.24 32.68 -35.14
N VAL A 13 0.02 31.78 -36.10
CA VAL A 13 -0.84 30.61 -36.32
C VAL A 13 -0.50 29.63 -35.21
N ALA A 14 -1.39 29.51 -34.22
CA ALA A 14 -1.31 28.47 -33.21
C ALA A 14 -1.46 27.10 -33.90
N SER A 15 -0.35 26.41 -34.12
CA SER A 15 -0.37 25.00 -34.51
C SER A 15 -0.99 24.20 -33.37
N ARG A 16 -2.01 23.38 -33.69
CA ARG A 16 -2.54 22.42 -32.72
C ARG A 16 -1.41 21.46 -32.32
N PRO A 17 -1.28 21.10 -31.03
CA PRO A 17 -0.38 20.03 -30.64
C PRO A 17 -0.79 18.73 -31.35
N PRO A 18 0.17 17.85 -31.68
CA PRO A 18 -0.13 16.55 -32.27
C PRO A 18 -1.14 15.80 -31.38
N ARG A 19 -2.16 15.18 -31.98
CA ARG A 19 -3.00 14.23 -31.26
C ARG A 19 -2.10 13.09 -30.78
N VAL A 20 -2.01 12.92 -29.47
CA VAL A 20 -1.54 11.66 -28.89
C VAL A 20 -2.70 10.70 -29.04
N ASP A 21 -2.62 9.80 -30.02
CA ASP A 21 -3.56 8.71 -30.15
C ASP A 21 -3.37 7.77 -28.95
N LEU A 22 -4.26 7.86 -27.97
CA LEU A 22 -4.25 7.07 -26.73
C LEU A 22 -4.67 5.60 -26.95
N ASP A 23 -4.77 5.15 -28.20
CA ASP A 23 -5.23 3.80 -28.58
C ASP A 23 -4.06 2.86 -28.95
N GLU A 24 -2.83 3.36 -28.99
CA GLU A 24 -1.64 2.53 -29.12
C GLU A 24 -1.29 1.96 -27.74
N THR A 25 -2.03 0.92 -27.32
CA THR A 25 -1.46 -0.02 -26.34
C THR A 25 -0.21 -0.59 -27.00
N PRO A 26 0.99 -0.49 -26.38
CA PRO A 26 2.19 -1.05 -26.98
C PRO A 26 1.92 -2.51 -27.33
N PRO A 27 2.30 -2.98 -28.53
CA PRO A 27 2.02 -4.34 -28.94
C PRO A 27 2.52 -5.27 -27.85
N LEU A 28 1.60 -6.07 -27.30
CA LEU A 28 1.95 -7.19 -26.42
C LEU A 28 3.07 -7.93 -27.14
N LEU A 29 4.27 -7.90 -26.55
CA LEU A 29 5.45 -8.50 -27.13
C LEU A 29 5.06 -9.87 -27.70
N PRO A 30 5.38 -10.16 -28.98
CA PRO A 30 4.91 -11.36 -29.63
C PRO A 30 5.21 -12.56 -28.75
N ARG A 31 4.19 -13.41 -28.54
CA ARG A 31 4.25 -14.68 -27.82
C ARG A 31 5.17 -15.64 -28.59
N LYS A 32 6.46 -15.31 -28.71
CA LYS A 32 7.50 -16.30 -28.94
C LYS A 32 7.43 -17.20 -27.71
N SER A 33 7.18 -18.48 -27.95
CA SER A 33 7.47 -19.55 -27.02
C SER A 33 8.93 -19.38 -26.55
N GLN A 34 9.10 -18.60 -25.48
CA GLN A 34 10.39 -18.37 -24.88
C GLN A 34 10.75 -19.67 -24.14
N GLU A 35 11.56 -20.50 -24.80
CA GLU A 35 12.46 -21.46 -24.15
C GLU A 35 13.49 -20.69 -23.31
N HIS A 36 13.05 -19.83 -22.39
CA HIS A 36 13.95 -19.24 -21.41
C HIS A 36 14.14 -20.31 -20.34
N SER A 37 15.24 -21.06 -20.46
CA SER A 37 15.74 -21.97 -19.42
C SER A 37 16.04 -21.22 -18.11
N ALA A 38 16.21 -19.89 -18.19
CA ALA A 38 16.46 -19.01 -17.06
C ALA A 38 15.17 -18.67 -16.28
N LEU A 39 15.23 -18.80 -14.95
CA LEU A 39 14.15 -18.43 -14.02
C LEU A 39 13.97 -16.91 -13.87
N THR A 40 14.99 -16.11 -14.24
CA THR A 40 15.00 -14.65 -14.09
C THR A 40 15.55 -13.94 -15.33
N LEU A 41 15.20 -12.67 -15.50
CA LEU A 41 15.52 -11.79 -16.61
C LEU A 41 16.34 -10.57 -16.14
N SER A 42 17.00 -9.89 -17.09
CA SER A 42 17.60 -8.56 -16.88
C SER A 42 16.56 -7.44 -16.98
N ASN A 43 16.89 -6.24 -16.47
CA ASN A 43 15.98 -5.08 -16.53
C ASN A 43 15.64 -4.64 -17.96
N LYS A 44 16.49 -4.98 -18.94
CA LYS A 44 16.27 -4.69 -20.38
C LYS A 44 15.29 -5.65 -21.04
N GLU A 45 15.04 -6.81 -20.43
CA GLU A 45 14.20 -7.88 -20.99
C GLU A 45 12.80 -7.91 -20.39
N VAL A 46 12.60 -7.28 -19.24
CA VAL A 46 11.29 -7.18 -18.60
C VAL A 46 10.48 -6.02 -19.15
N PRO A 47 9.15 -6.13 -19.12
CA PRO A 47 8.30 -5.01 -19.48
C PRO A 47 8.45 -3.84 -18.51
N HIS A 48 8.11 -2.65 -18.99
CA HIS A 48 8.33 -1.39 -18.28
C HIS A 48 7.82 -1.41 -16.84
N TRP A 49 6.59 -1.87 -16.58
CA TRP A 49 6.01 -1.90 -15.23
C TRP A 49 6.78 -2.76 -14.20
N LEU A 50 7.68 -3.64 -14.65
CA LEU A 50 8.53 -4.46 -13.79
C LEU A 50 9.96 -3.91 -13.68
N GLY A 51 10.51 -3.29 -14.73
CA GLY A 51 11.95 -2.99 -14.84
C GLY A 51 12.30 -1.53 -15.15
N GLU A 52 11.63 -0.57 -14.51
CA GLU A 52 11.95 0.87 -14.69
C GLU A 52 13.28 1.27 -14.02
N SER A 53 13.83 0.43 -13.13
CA SER A 53 15.04 0.76 -12.38
C SER A 53 16.32 0.49 -13.18
N ASN A 54 17.14 1.54 -13.34
CA ASN A 54 18.51 1.43 -13.88
C ASN A 54 19.52 0.87 -12.88
N TYR A 55 19.13 0.63 -11.62
CA TYR A 55 20.03 0.18 -10.55
C TYR A 55 19.90 -1.32 -10.27
N ILE A 56 18.70 -1.88 -10.44
CA ILE A 56 18.47 -3.33 -10.35
C ILE A 56 18.61 -3.87 -11.76
N LEU A 57 19.76 -4.47 -12.06
CA LEU A 57 20.13 -4.87 -13.42
C LEU A 57 19.58 -6.25 -13.81
N THR A 58 19.42 -7.16 -12.85
CA THR A 58 19.06 -8.56 -13.07
C THR A 58 18.21 -9.13 -11.94
N GLY A 59 17.69 -10.33 -12.14
CA GLY A 59 16.96 -11.07 -11.12
C GLY A 59 15.45 -10.85 -11.17
N TYR A 60 14.92 -10.20 -12.21
CA TYR A 60 13.49 -10.01 -12.36
C TYR A 60 12.81 -11.30 -12.77
N ARG A 61 11.65 -11.60 -12.19
CA ARG A 61 10.88 -12.79 -12.57
C ARG A 61 10.23 -12.63 -13.95
N VAL A 62 10.12 -13.73 -14.67
CA VAL A 62 9.41 -13.80 -15.95
C VAL A 62 7.92 -13.50 -15.74
N PRO A 63 7.32 -12.55 -16.49
CA PRO A 63 5.88 -12.31 -16.47
C PRO A 63 5.11 -13.60 -16.78
N CYS A 64 4.25 -14.03 -15.86
CA CYS A 64 3.79 -15.42 -15.86
C CYS A 64 2.27 -15.60 -16.06
N ASN A 65 1.47 -14.55 -15.89
CA ASN A 65 -0.01 -14.59 -15.90
C ASN A 65 -0.60 -15.78 -15.11
N SER A 66 0.09 -16.20 -14.05
CA SER A 66 -0.23 -17.41 -13.31
C SER A 66 0.05 -17.22 -11.82
N THR A 67 -1.01 -17.25 -11.03
CA THR A 67 -0.95 -17.23 -9.56
C THR A 67 -0.05 -18.33 -9.01
N ALA A 68 -0.15 -19.55 -9.57
CA ALA A 68 0.67 -20.68 -9.15
C ALA A 68 2.17 -20.44 -9.38
N ARG A 69 2.55 -19.85 -10.52
CA ARG A 69 3.94 -19.49 -10.79
C ARG A 69 4.45 -18.34 -9.91
N CYS A 70 3.57 -17.41 -9.52
CA CYS A 70 3.92 -16.37 -8.55
C CYS A 70 4.30 -16.98 -7.19
N PHE A 71 3.51 -17.92 -6.67
CA PHE A 71 3.86 -18.64 -5.43
C PHE A 71 5.06 -19.57 -5.61
N TYR A 72 5.21 -20.22 -6.76
CA TYR A 72 6.40 -21.01 -7.07
C TYR A 72 7.69 -20.17 -6.95
N SER A 73 7.61 -18.85 -7.17
CA SER A 73 8.76 -17.95 -7.01
C SER A 73 9.30 -17.84 -5.59
N TRP A 74 8.54 -18.25 -4.58
CA TRP A 74 9.04 -18.31 -3.20
C TRP A 74 10.18 -19.32 -3.03
N PHE A 75 10.33 -20.27 -3.96
CA PHE A 75 11.32 -21.35 -3.87
C PHE A 75 12.59 -21.11 -4.68
N TYR A 76 12.79 -19.92 -5.26
CA TYR A 76 14.04 -19.55 -5.91
C TYR A 76 14.39 -18.07 -5.65
N LEU A 77 15.67 -17.71 -5.85
CA LEU A 77 16.15 -16.35 -5.61
C LEU A 77 15.84 -15.43 -6.79
N HIS A 78 15.30 -14.25 -6.48
CA HIS A 78 15.00 -13.18 -7.42
C HIS A 78 15.06 -11.82 -6.71
N ASN A 79 14.92 -10.71 -7.45
CA ASN A 79 15.06 -9.34 -6.94
C ASN A 79 14.00 -8.90 -5.91
N GLU A 80 13.06 -9.78 -5.56
CA GLU A 80 11.93 -9.50 -4.66
C GLU A 80 11.86 -10.52 -3.52
N THR A 81 12.79 -11.48 -3.47
CA THR A 81 12.78 -12.54 -2.45
C THR A 81 12.83 -11.94 -1.05
N VAL A 82 13.76 -10.99 -0.82
CA VAL A 82 13.87 -10.32 0.47
C VAL A 82 12.58 -9.58 0.80
N ASN A 83 12.02 -8.80 -0.13
CA ASN A 83 10.78 -8.07 0.09
C ASN A 83 9.62 -9.00 0.49
N ILE A 84 9.48 -10.16 -0.14
CA ILE A 84 8.46 -11.16 0.25
C ILE A 84 8.68 -11.58 1.70
N TYR A 85 9.89 -12.04 2.05
CA TYR A 85 10.13 -12.62 3.38
C TYR A 85 10.16 -11.58 4.50
N THR A 86 10.61 -10.35 4.24
CA THR A 86 10.61 -9.27 5.23
C THR A 86 9.20 -8.83 5.61
N HIS A 87 8.20 -9.05 4.75
CA HIS A 87 6.79 -8.78 5.09
C HIS A 87 6.04 -10.04 5.55
N LEU A 88 6.34 -11.21 4.97
CA LEU A 88 5.68 -12.47 5.32
C LEU A 88 5.96 -12.90 6.76
N ILE A 89 7.23 -12.84 7.18
CA ILE A 89 7.63 -13.29 8.51
C ILE A 89 6.94 -12.46 9.60
N PRO A 90 6.94 -11.10 9.55
CA PRO A 90 6.14 -10.30 10.44
C PRO A 90 4.63 -10.56 10.35
N ALA A 91 4.06 -10.80 9.16
CA ALA A 91 2.63 -11.12 9.05
C ALA A 91 2.26 -12.37 9.86
N ILE A 92 3.08 -13.43 9.77
CA ILE A 92 2.91 -14.65 10.56
C ILE A 92 3.13 -14.36 12.06
N GLY A 93 4.17 -13.60 12.38
CA GLY A 93 4.49 -13.21 13.76
C GLY A 93 3.35 -12.43 14.43
N PHE A 94 2.77 -11.44 13.74
CA PHE A 94 1.64 -10.67 14.24
C PHE A 94 0.37 -11.52 14.36
N ALA A 95 0.13 -12.45 13.43
CA ALA A 95 -1.00 -13.38 13.55
C ALA A 95 -0.86 -14.31 14.76
N ALA A 96 0.35 -14.81 15.02
CA ALA A 96 0.63 -15.58 16.23
C ALA A 96 0.50 -14.71 17.50
N ALA A 97 0.97 -13.47 17.44
CA ALA A 97 0.84 -12.50 18.53
C ALA A 97 -0.63 -12.18 18.84
N GLU A 98 -1.49 -12.02 17.83
CA GLU A 98 -2.93 -11.79 18.02
C GLU A 98 -3.58 -12.93 18.81
N VAL A 99 -3.30 -14.17 18.41
CA VAL A 99 -3.81 -15.35 19.13
C VAL A 99 -3.25 -15.39 20.55
N PHE A 100 -1.96 -15.13 20.72
CA PHE A 100 -1.31 -15.14 22.04
C PHE A 100 -1.91 -14.07 22.96
N VAL A 101 -2.00 -12.83 22.51
CA VAL A 101 -2.53 -11.68 23.25
C VAL A 101 -3.99 -11.91 23.61
N PHE A 102 -4.81 -12.37 22.66
CA PHE A 102 -6.22 -12.71 22.93
C PHE A 102 -6.35 -13.75 24.05
N ARG A 103 -5.59 -14.84 23.98
CA ARG A 103 -5.62 -15.88 25.03
C ARG A 103 -5.09 -15.38 26.36
N HIS A 104 -4.10 -14.51 26.34
CA HIS A 104 -3.54 -13.91 27.54
C HIS A 104 -4.55 -12.99 28.25
N PHE A 105 -5.27 -12.16 27.49
CA PHE A 105 -6.37 -11.34 28.02
C PHE A 105 -7.46 -12.19 28.64
N GLU A 106 -7.93 -13.23 27.94
CA GLU A 106 -9.00 -14.10 28.44
C GLU A 106 -8.62 -14.88 29.71
N THR A 107 -7.32 -15.15 29.91
CA THR A 107 -6.85 -15.96 31.06
C THR A 107 -6.42 -15.13 32.25
N LEU A 108 -5.69 -14.03 32.04
CA LEU A 108 -5.14 -13.22 33.13
C LEU A 108 -6.00 -12.00 33.47
N TYR A 109 -6.77 -11.51 32.51
CA TYR A 109 -7.59 -10.31 32.66
C TYR A 109 -9.03 -10.55 32.14
N PRO A 110 -9.75 -11.55 32.68
CA PRO A 110 -11.09 -11.91 32.20
C PRO A 110 -12.06 -10.74 32.30
N GLU A 111 -11.94 -9.94 33.38
CA GLU A 111 -12.76 -8.77 33.67
C GLU A 111 -12.30 -7.48 32.95
N ALA A 112 -11.26 -7.55 32.10
CA ALA A 112 -10.82 -6.36 31.36
C ALA A 112 -11.94 -5.86 30.43
N PRO A 113 -12.12 -4.53 30.31
CA PRO A 113 -13.11 -3.97 29.41
C PRO A 113 -12.88 -4.45 27.97
N VAL A 114 -13.99 -4.66 27.25
CA VAL A 114 -13.94 -5.08 25.84
C VAL A 114 -13.18 -4.07 24.97
N ALA A 115 -13.24 -2.78 25.33
CA ALA A 115 -12.51 -1.72 24.64
C ALA A 115 -10.98 -1.95 24.68
N ASP A 116 -10.42 -2.28 25.84
CA ASP A 116 -9.00 -2.58 26.02
C ASP A 116 -8.58 -3.71 25.08
N LYS A 117 -9.31 -4.83 25.11
CA LYS A 117 -9.04 -6.00 24.25
C LYS A 117 -9.15 -5.63 22.76
N ALA A 118 -10.19 -4.89 22.39
CA ALA A 118 -10.45 -4.49 21.00
C ALA A 118 -9.36 -3.55 20.44
N VAL A 119 -8.77 -2.70 21.28
CA VAL A 119 -7.70 -1.79 20.85
C VAL A 119 -6.41 -2.54 20.52
N PHE A 120 -6.01 -3.51 21.33
CA PHE A 120 -4.86 -4.36 21.01
C PHE A 120 -5.10 -5.21 19.76
N SER A 121 -6.30 -5.81 19.64
CA SER A 121 -6.68 -6.55 18.43
C SER A 121 -6.71 -5.65 17.19
N LEU A 122 -7.20 -4.41 17.29
CA LEU A 122 -7.21 -3.47 16.16
C LEU A 122 -5.78 -3.21 15.66
N PHE A 123 -4.84 -2.91 16.55
CA PHE A 123 -3.44 -2.69 16.21
C PHE A 123 -2.82 -3.89 15.50
N LEU A 124 -2.98 -5.10 16.05
CA LEU A 124 -2.41 -6.31 15.48
C LEU A 124 -3.07 -6.69 14.15
N LEU A 125 -4.39 -6.55 14.02
CA LEU A 125 -5.10 -6.84 12.76
C LEU A 125 -4.70 -5.90 11.63
N THR A 126 -4.54 -4.59 11.91
CA THR A 126 -4.06 -3.66 10.87
C THR A 126 -2.60 -3.92 10.48
N ALA A 127 -1.76 -4.35 11.42
CA ALA A 127 -0.39 -4.78 11.14
C ALA A 127 -0.35 -6.05 10.27
N ILE A 128 -1.15 -7.08 10.61
CA ILE A 128 -1.29 -8.30 9.80
C ILE A 128 -1.75 -7.96 8.39
N MET A 129 -2.77 -7.10 8.26
CA MET A 129 -3.29 -6.69 6.96
C MET A 129 -2.22 -5.97 6.13
N CYS A 130 -1.52 -4.99 6.71
CA CYS A 130 -0.45 -4.26 6.04
C CYS A 130 0.65 -5.19 5.52
N MET A 131 1.19 -6.04 6.39
CA MET A 131 2.26 -6.97 6.04
C MET A 131 1.81 -8.01 5.01
N SER A 132 0.55 -8.48 5.10
CA SER A 132 -0.03 -9.42 4.14
C SER A 132 -0.22 -8.78 2.77
N CYS A 133 -0.75 -7.55 2.70
CA CYS A 133 -0.91 -6.81 1.44
C CYS A 133 0.43 -6.59 0.75
N SER A 134 1.47 -6.23 1.50
CA SER A 134 2.83 -6.07 0.95
C SER A 134 3.41 -7.38 0.45
N THR A 135 3.29 -8.46 1.23
CA THR A 135 3.70 -9.81 0.81
C THR A 135 3.02 -10.23 -0.49
N LEU A 136 1.72 -9.98 -0.62
CA LEU A 136 0.94 -10.29 -1.83
C LEU A 136 1.38 -9.43 -3.01
N PHE A 137 1.66 -8.14 -2.80
CA PHE A 137 2.18 -7.27 -3.85
C PHE A 137 3.51 -7.80 -4.42
N HIS A 138 4.50 -8.04 -3.56
CA HIS A 138 5.80 -8.56 -3.98
C HIS A 138 5.71 -9.99 -4.53
N THR A 139 4.68 -10.77 -4.16
CA THR A 139 4.42 -12.08 -4.77
C THR A 139 3.82 -11.96 -6.17
N PHE A 140 2.84 -11.07 -6.36
CA PHE A 140 2.04 -10.99 -7.59
C PHE A 140 2.51 -9.96 -8.62
N MET A 141 3.55 -9.17 -8.34
CA MET A 141 4.02 -8.17 -9.30
C MET A 141 4.46 -8.74 -10.66
N SER A 142 4.90 -10.01 -10.70
CA SER A 142 5.24 -10.72 -11.96
C SER A 142 4.05 -11.42 -12.62
N HIS A 143 2.82 -11.23 -12.13
CA HIS A 143 1.64 -11.86 -12.71
C HIS A 143 1.25 -11.20 -14.04
N SER A 144 0.69 -9.99 -13.96
CA SER A 144 0.27 -9.15 -15.07
C SER A 144 0.22 -7.71 -14.59
N GLU A 145 0.34 -6.75 -15.49
CA GLU A 145 0.34 -5.32 -15.13
C GLU A 145 -0.90 -4.91 -14.33
N LYS A 146 -2.09 -5.41 -14.72
CA LYS A 146 -3.35 -5.15 -14.02
C LYS A 146 -3.33 -5.66 -12.58
N VAL A 147 -2.84 -6.90 -12.36
CA VAL A 147 -2.76 -7.50 -11.03
C VAL A 147 -1.71 -6.78 -10.18
N ALA A 148 -0.53 -6.49 -10.75
CA ALA A 148 0.53 -5.76 -10.06
C ALA A 148 0.03 -4.39 -9.58
N LYS A 149 -0.65 -3.61 -10.44
CA LYS A 149 -1.24 -2.32 -10.07
C LYS A 149 -2.33 -2.45 -9.00
N ALA A 150 -3.16 -3.49 -9.06
CA ALA A 150 -4.19 -3.72 -8.05
C ALA A 150 -3.58 -4.07 -6.68
N CYS A 151 -2.59 -4.96 -6.65
CA CYS A 151 -1.88 -5.31 -5.42
C CYS A 151 -1.10 -4.13 -4.85
N LEU A 152 -0.46 -3.30 -5.70
CA LEU A 152 0.22 -2.08 -5.26
C LEU A 152 -0.74 -1.09 -4.58
N ARG A 153 -1.95 -0.92 -5.12
CA ARG A 153 -2.98 -0.11 -4.47
C ARG A 153 -3.39 -0.70 -3.13
N ALA A 154 -3.57 -2.01 -3.05
CA ALA A 154 -3.90 -2.69 -1.80
C ALA A 154 -2.79 -2.55 -0.75
N ASP A 155 -1.53 -2.60 -1.16
CA ASP A 155 -0.36 -2.38 -0.29
C ASP A 155 -0.36 -0.96 0.30
N TYR A 156 -0.58 0.06 -0.54
CA TYR A 156 -0.73 1.43 -0.05
C TYR A 156 -1.94 1.62 0.88
N MET A 157 -3.06 0.94 0.62
CA MET A 157 -4.19 0.94 1.56
C MET A 157 -3.84 0.24 2.87
N GLY A 158 -3.02 -0.81 2.84
CA GLY A 158 -2.50 -1.49 4.02
C GLY A 158 -1.69 -0.57 4.91
N ILE A 159 -0.76 0.19 4.32
CA ILE A 159 0.03 1.21 5.04
C ILE A 159 -0.88 2.26 5.67
N ALA A 160 -1.83 2.81 4.90
CA ALA A 160 -2.78 3.79 5.44
C ALA A 160 -3.60 3.19 6.60
N GLY A 161 -4.09 1.95 6.45
CA GLY A 161 -4.84 1.23 7.48
C GLY A 161 -4.03 1.02 8.76
N LEU A 162 -2.76 0.64 8.64
CA LEU A 162 -1.85 0.51 9.79
C LEU A 162 -1.66 1.84 10.51
N ILE A 163 -1.40 2.93 9.78
CA ILE A 163 -1.26 4.28 10.36
C ILE A 163 -2.53 4.68 11.12
N PHE A 164 -3.72 4.50 10.52
CA PHE A 164 -4.98 4.81 11.20
C PHE A 164 -5.22 3.94 12.43
N GLY A 165 -4.94 2.64 12.34
CA GLY A 165 -5.05 1.71 13.46
C GLY A 165 -4.12 2.08 14.62
N ASP A 166 -2.89 2.47 14.32
CA ASP A 166 -1.89 2.89 15.32
C ASP A 166 -2.27 4.22 15.99
N ILE A 167 -2.76 5.20 15.24
CA ILE A 167 -3.24 6.46 15.83
C ILE A 167 -4.41 6.19 16.78
N ILE A 168 -5.39 5.37 16.37
CA ILE A 168 -6.55 5.05 17.22
C ILE A 168 -6.09 4.30 18.49
N SER A 169 -5.26 3.26 18.32
CA SER A 169 -4.86 2.39 19.41
C SER A 169 -3.88 3.07 20.36
N GLY A 170 -2.88 3.75 19.81
CA GLY A 170 -1.88 4.49 20.56
C GLY A 170 -2.50 5.64 21.36
N THR A 171 -3.40 6.43 20.77
CA THR A 171 -4.06 7.53 21.51
C THR A 171 -4.98 7.02 22.62
N TYR A 172 -5.66 5.89 22.41
CA TYR A 172 -6.44 5.25 23.47
C TYR A 172 -5.56 4.87 24.68
N VAL A 173 -4.41 4.24 24.43
CA VAL A 173 -3.50 3.83 25.51
C VAL A 173 -2.81 5.03 26.17
N VAL A 174 -2.33 5.99 25.37
CA VAL A 174 -1.62 7.19 25.88
C VAL A 174 -2.51 8.05 26.78
N PHE A 175 -3.79 8.19 26.43
CA PHE A 175 -4.74 9.02 27.17
C PHE A 175 -5.74 8.20 28.00
N TYR A 176 -5.41 6.95 28.33
CA TYR A 176 -6.31 6.01 28.99
C TYR A 176 -6.97 6.60 30.26
N SER A 177 -6.21 7.37 31.04
CA SER A 177 -6.70 8.01 32.27
C SER A 177 -7.12 9.48 32.13
N ASP A 178 -6.92 10.10 30.96
CA ASP A 178 -7.20 11.53 30.74
C ASP A 178 -8.00 11.76 29.45
N THR A 179 -9.33 11.64 29.59
CA THR A 179 -10.27 11.78 28.48
C THR A 179 -10.38 13.21 27.95
N VAL A 180 -9.98 14.21 28.74
CA VAL A 180 -9.99 15.62 28.32
C VAL A 180 -8.85 15.87 27.34
N LEU A 181 -7.64 15.41 27.65
CA LEU A 181 -6.50 15.50 26.73
C LEU A 181 -6.74 14.71 25.43
N TRP A 182 -7.34 13.52 25.52
CA TRP A 182 -7.75 12.75 24.34
C TRP A 182 -8.71 13.54 23.45
N ALA A 183 -9.72 14.20 24.04
CA ALA A 183 -10.70 15.00 23.30
C ALA A 183 -10.05 16.23 22.64
N ILE A 184 -9.11 16.89 23.32
CA ILE A 184 -8.35 18.00 22.75
C ILE A 184 -7.52 17.53 21.55
N TYR A 185 -6.82 16.39 21.68
CA TYR A 185 -6.06 15.79 20.58
C TYR A 185 -6.96 15.52 19.37
N TRP A 186 -8.06 14.77 19.53
CA TRP A 186 -8.91 14.40 18.40
C TRP A 186 -9.66 15.57 17.77
N THR A 187 -10.02 16.61 18.53
CA THR A 187 -10.62 17.83 17.99
C THR A 187 -9.62 18.65 17.17
N SER A 188 -8.35 18.72 17.60
CA SER A 188 -7.27 19.34 16.81
C SER A 188 -7.02 18.58 15.50
N VAL A 189 -6.91 17.25 15.54
CA VAL A 189 -6.75 16.41 14.34
C VAL A 189 -7.94 16.59 13.40
N SER A 190 -9.16 16.58 13.93
CA SER A 190 -10.39 16.72 13.13
C SER A 190 -10.54 18.11 12.49
N SER A 191 -10.11 19.17 13.18
CA SER A 191 -10.18 20.54 12.65
C SER A 191 -9.17 20.80 11.53
N SER A 192 -8.07 20.05 11.50
CA SER A 192 -7.08 20.10 10.41
C SER A 192 -7.53 19.35 9.15
N LEU A 193 -8.54 18.48 9.24
CA LEU A 193 -9.08 17.72 8.12
C LEU A 193 -10.26 18.47 7.46
N PRO A 194 -10.24 18.73 6.14
CA PRO A 194 -11.31 19.42 5.44
C PRO A 194 -12.66 18.66 5.37
N LEU A 195 -12.75 17.46 5.97
CA LEU A 195 -13.91 16.56 5.90
C LEU A 195 -14.82 16.68 7.14
N ARG A 196 -15.72 17.66 7.12
CA ARG A 196 -16.70 17.93 8.20
C ARG A 196 -17.72 16.81 8.49
N ARG A 197 -17.80 15.74 7.68
CA ARG A 197 -18.82 14.66 7.81
C ARG A 197 -18.42 13.47 8.68
N GLY A 198 -17.13 13.23 8.93
CA GLY A 198 -16.66 12.12 9.81
C GLY A 198 -16.75 12.42 11.31
N HIS A 199 -16.88 13.70 11.66
CA HIS A 199 -16.75 14.22 13.02
C HIS A 199 -17.79 13.66 14.02
N LEU A 200 -19.04 13.50 13.57
CA LEU A 200 -20.13 12.97 14.41
C LEU A 200 -20.09 11.45 14.57
N ALA A 201 -19.57 10.71 13.59
CA ALA A 201 -19.45 9.25 13.67
C ALA A 201 -18.37 8.84 14.67
N TYR A 202 -17.24 9.56 14.68
CA TYR A 202 -16.12 9.32 15.58
C TYR A 202 -16.45 9.65 17.05
N ILE A 203 -17.07 10.82 17.30
CA ILE A 203 -17.53 11.20 18.64
C ILE A 203 -18.58 10.23 19.19
N ARG A 204 -19.45 9.68 18.33
CA ARG A 204 -20.44 8.66 18.71
C ARG A 204 -19.79 7.30 19.03
N LEU A 205 -18.81 6.86 18.24
CA LEU A 205 -18.05 5.64 18.51
C LEU A 205 -17.30 5.74 19.85
N PHE A 206 -16.67 6.89 20.13
CA PHE A 206 -15.99 7.11 21.41
C PHE A 206 -16.93 7.18 22.60
N ARG A 207 -18.05 7.90 22.50
CA ARG A 207 -19.07 7.87 23.57
C ARG A 207 -19.53 6.44 23.84
N HIS A 208 -19.65 5.60 22.82
CA HIS A 208 -20.02 4.21 23.03
C HIS A 208 -18.91 3.39 23.70
N LEU A 209 -17.65 3.57 23.28
CA LEU A 209 -16.49 2.85 23.85
C LEU A 209 -16.14 3.29 25.29
N CYS A 210 -16.36 4.57 25.64
CA CYS A 210 -16.09 5.10 26.98
C CYS A 210 -17.31 5.15 27.92
N SER A 211 -18.49 4.73 27.47
CA SER A 211 -19.67 4.57 28.35
C SER A 211 -19.82 3.14 28.87
N VAL A 212 -18.90 2.24 28.53
CA VAL A 212 -18.83 0.91 29.14
C VAL A 212 -18.02 1.08 30.44
N PRO A 213 -18.67 0.92 31.62
CA PRO A 213 -17.99 1.05 32.91
C PRO A 213 -16.95 -0.04 33.14
#